data_AF-A0A2V6V7Y5-F1
#
_entry.id   AF-A0A2V6V7Y5-F1
#
_cell.length_a   1.000
_cell.length_b   1.000
_cell.length_c   1.000
_cell.angle_alpha   90.00
_cell.angle_beta   90.00
_cell.angle_gamma   90.00
#
_symmetry.space_group_name_H-M   'P 1'
#
loop_
_entity.id
_entity.type
_entity.pdbx_description
1 polymer ?
#
loop_
_entity_poly.entity_id
_entity_poly.type
_entity_poly.pdbx_seq_one_letter_code
_entity_poly.pdbx_strand_id
1 'polypeptide(L)'
;MGKHHRLTVAFVFVLALISVGEAGAQGSPEGQLTIAFDASIAPTFLDPAETSGIATPFAFLYAMHDALIKPLPGNNMAPCL
;
A
#
# COMPACT_ATOMS: atom_id res chain seq x y z
N MET A 1 -40.87 23.50 6.99
CA MET A 1 -40.29 22.92 5.76
C MET A 1 -38.75 22.86 5.69
N GLY A 2 -37.96 23.50 6.57
CA GLY A 2 -36.50 23.67 6.33
C GLY A 2 -35.56 22.56 6.84
N LYS A 3 -35.91 21.82 7.90
CA LYS A 3 -35.00 20.87 8.56
C LYS A 3 -34.86 19.54 7.80
N HIS A 4 -35.99 18.99 7.33
CA HIS A 4 -35.99 17.74 6.55
C HIS A 4 -35.30 17.91 5.19
N HIS A 5 -35.51 19.05 4.52
CA HIS A 5 -34.85 19.36 3.25
C HIS A 5 -33.32 19.45 3.39
N ARG A 6 -32.83 20.09 4.46
CA ARG A 6 -31.39 20.14 4.78
C ARG A 6 -30.82 18.75 5.06
N LEU A 7 -31.56 17.90 5.77
CA LEU A 7 -31.14 16.53 6.06
C LEU A 7 -31.07 15.68 4.78
N THR A 8 -32.06 15.81 3.89
CA THR A 8 -32.08 15.11 2.60
C THR A 8 -30.90 15.53 1.73
N VAL A 9 -30.59 16.83 1.65
CA VAL A 9 -29.45 17.33 0.86
C VAL A 9 -28.13 16.81 1.42
N ALA A 10 -27.93 16.86 2.75
CA ALA A 10 -26.73 16.31 3.39
C ALA A 10 -26.58 14.79 3.15
N PHE A 11 -27.69 14.05 3.22
CA PHE A 11 -27.70 12.62 2.99
C PHE A 11 -27.34 12.26 1.54
N VAL A 12 -27.92 12.96 0.56
CA VAL A 12 -27.59 12.77 -0.86
C VAL A 12 -26.13 13.13 -1.15
N PHE A 13 -25.61 14.18 -0.52
CA PHE A 13 -24.21 14.59 -0.69
C PHE A 13 -23.24 13.54 -0.12
N VAL A 14 -23.53 12.99 1.06
CA VAL A 14 -22.76 11.87 1.62
C VAL A 14 -22.83 10.65 0.71
N LEU A 15 -24.02 10.29 0.21
CA LEU A 15 -24.18 9.16 -0.71
C LEU A 15 -23.35 9.33 -1.99
N ALA A 16 -23.29 10.56 -2.53
CA ALA A 16 -22.49 10.90 -3.71
C ALA A 16 -20.98 10.79 -3.45
N LEU A 17 -20.50 11.14 -2.26
CA LEU A 17 -19.07 11.01 -1.90
C LEU A 17 -18.64 9.53 -1.76
N ILE A 18 -19.53 8.66 -1.29
CA ILE A 18 -19.23 7.22 -1.13
C ILE A 18 -19.34 6.47 -2.46
N SER A 19 -20.02 7.04 -3.45
CA SER A 19 -20.19 6.46 -4.80
C SER A 19 -19.14 6.91 -5.80
N VAL A 20 -18.06 7.57 -5.35
CA VAL A 20 -16.82 7.73 -6.14
C VAL A 20 -16.38 6.32 -6.53
N GLY A 21 -16.47 6.04 -7.83
CA GLY A 21 -16.51 4.70 -8.40
C GLY A 21 -15.35 3.79 -8.02
N GLU A 22 -15.56 2.49 -8.18
CA GLU A 22 -14.51 1.47 -8.08
C GLU A 22 -13.31 1.91 -8.90
N ALA A 23 -12.15 2.01 -8.25
CA ALA A 23 -10.88 2.13 -8.94
C ALA A 23 -10.74 0.87 -9.81
N GLY A 24 -11.01 1.02 -11.11
CA GLY A 24 -10.84 -0.08 -12.06
C GLY A 24 -9.42 -0.60 -11.96
N ALA A 25 -9.26 -1.92 -11.81
CA ALA A 25 -7.96 -2.55 -11.74
C ALA A 25 -7.13 -2.11 -12.94
N GLN A 26 -6.07 -1.36 -12.69
CA GLN A 26 -5.14 -0.98 -13.73
C GLN A 26 -4.48 -2.26 -14.26
N GLY A 27 -4.31 -2.35 -15.58
CA GLY A 27 -3.55 -3.44 -16.17
C GLY A 27 -2.15 -3.52 -15.55
N SER A 28 -1.54 -4.72 -15.56
CA SER A 28 -0.17 -4.85 -15.09
C SER A 28 0.74 -3.89 -15.87
N PRO A 29 1.63 -3.15 -15.18
CA PRO A 29 2.51 -2.23 -15.86
C PRO A 29 3.40 -2.98 -16.87
N GLU A 30 3.46 -2.48 -18.10
CA GLU A 30 4.37 -2.98 -19.13
C GLU A 30 5.70 -2.21 -19.03
N GLY A 31 6.78 -2.91 -18.66
CA GLY A 31 8.15 -2.39 -18.65
C GLY A 31 8.57 -1.58 -17.40
N GLN A 32 7.71 -0.74 -16.83
CA GLN A 32 8.03 0.07 -15.64
C GLN A 32 6.92 0.06 -14.59
N LEU A 33 7.27 -0.34 -13.37
CA LEU A 33 6.44 -0.19 -12.18
C LEU A 33 6.89 1.04 -11.38
N THR A 34 5.96 1.97 -11.14
CA THR A 34 6.18 3.15 -10.29
C THR A 34 5.37 3.00 -9.01
N ILE A 35 6.03 3.03 -7.85
CA ILE A 35 5.41 2.88 -6.53
C ILE A 35 5.58 4.18 -5.76
N ALA A 36 4.49 4.69 -5.18
CA ALA A 36 4.52 5.80 -4.25
C ALA A 36 4.74 5.30 -2.82
N PHE A 37 5.61 5.98 -2.08
CA PHE A 37 5.89 5.70 -0.66
C PHE A 37 5.47 6.91 0.19
N ASP A 38 5.02 6.63 1.41
CA ASP A 38 4.64 7.62 2.43
C ASP A 38 5.83 8.14 3.24
N ALA A 39 7.03 7.65 2.94
CA ALA A 39 8.27 8.05 3.57
C ALA A 39 9.36 8.34 2.53
N SER A 40 10.29 9.22 2.89
CA SER A 40 11.53 9.39 2.14
C SER A 40 12.38 8.11 2.21
N ILE A 41 13.05 7.78 1.11
CA ILE A 41 13.97 6.64 1.05
C ILE A 41 15.24 7.00 1.83
N ALA A 42 15.47 6.34 2.96
CA ALA A 42 16.71 6.46 3.72
C ALA A 42 17.78 5.50 3.17
N PRO A 43 19.08 5.86 3.22
CA PRO A 43 20.16 4.96 2.79
C PRO A 43 20.16 3.62 3.55
N THR A 44 19.81 3.65 4.83
CA THR A 44 19.76 2.46 5.70
C THR A 44 18.68 1.45 5.27
N PHE A 45 17.74 1.82 4.40
CA PHE A 45 16.75 0.88 3.86
C PHE A 45 17.32 -0.04 2.78
N LEU A 46 18.53 0.27 2.28
CA LEU A 46 19.17 -0.42 1.18
C LEU A 46 20.24 -1.43 1.63
N ASP A 47 20.59 -1.48 2.92
CA ASP A 47 21.56 -2.42 3.48
C ASP A 47 20.88 -3.37 4.49
N PRO A 48 20.82 -4.69 4.21
CA PRO A 48 20.23 -5.65 5.14
C PRO A 48 20.95 -5.70 6.51
N ALA A 49 22.23 -5.29 6.59
CA ALA A 49 22.97 -5.23 7.83
C ALA A 49 22.51 -4.11 8.79
N GLU A 50 21.77 -3.10 8.30
CA GLU A 50 21.31 -1.95 9.08
C GLU A 50 19.81 -1.96 9.39
N THR A 51 19.17 -3.14 9.29
CA THR A 51 17.72 -3.28 9.45
C THR A 51 17.22 -2.82 10.83
N SER A 52 16.40 -1.77 10.86
CA SER A 52 15.92 -1.11 12.08
C SER A 52 14.68 -1.74 12.74
N GLY A 53 14.15 -2.84 12.20
CA GLY A 53 13.02 -3.59 12.76
C GLY A 53 11.63 -2.95 12.57
N ILE A 54 11.52 -1.88 11.78
CA ILE A 54 10.25 -1.29 11.35
C ILE A 54 9.84 -1.82 9.97
N ALA A 55 8.58 -1.66 9.56
CA ALA A 55 8.06 -2.25 8.33
C ALA A 55 8.61 -1.61 7.04
N THR A 56 8.84 -0.30 7.03
CA THR A 56 9.17 0.47 5.81
C THR A 56 10.39 -0.05 5.02
N PRO A 57 11.53 -0.40 5.63
CA PRO A 57 12.69 -0.99 4.94
C PRO A 57 12.36 -2.28 4.18
N PHE A 58 11.39 -3.08 4.66
CA PHE A 58 11.13 -4.40 4.08
C PHE A 58 10.64 -4.34 2.64
N ALA A 59 9.99 -3.26 2.19
CA ALA A 59 9.65 -3.10 0.78
C ALA A 59 10.89 -3.06 -0.13
N PHE A 60 11.96 -2.41 0.34
CA PHE A 60 13.24 -2.30 -0.38
C PHE A 60 14.07 -3.56 -0.23
N LEU A 61 14.12 -4.13 0.98
CA LEU A 61 14.81 -5.39 1.22
C LEU A 61 14.22 -6.51 0.36
N TYR A 62 12.89 -6.60 0.21
CA TYR A 62 12.27 -7.61 -0.67
C TYR A 62 12.48 -7.33 -2.17
N ALA A 63 12.66 -6.06 -2.55
CA ALA A 63 12.86 -5.68 -3.95
C ALA A 63 14.31 -5.90 -4.41
N MET A 64 15.29 -5.74 -3.50
CA MET A 64 16.72 -5.73 -3.84
C MET A 64 17.50 -6.93 -3.28
N HIS A 65 17.07 -7.46 -2.13
CA HIS A 65 17.78 -8.50 -1.39
C HIS A 65 16.91 -9.75 -1.27
N ASP A 66 17.55 -10.91 -1.14
CA ASP A 66 16.87 -12.14 -0.75
C ASP A 66 17.43 -12.67 0.57
N ALA A 67 16.67 -13.55 1.22
CA ALA A 67 17.03 -14.14 2.50
C ALA A 67 16.70 -15.63 2.49
N LEU A 68 17.52 -16.45 3.15
CA LEU A 68 17.32 -17.91 3.20
C LEU A 68 15.93 -18.31 3.71
N ILE A 69 15.36 -17.51 4.63
CA ILE A 69 14.02 -17.72 5.18
C ILE A 69 13.35 -16.36 5.35
N LYS A 70 12.11 -16.21 4.84
CA LYS A 70 11.28 -15.01 5.04
C LYS A 70 9.78 -15.32 4.99
N PRO A 71 8.91 -14.45 5.54
CA PRO A 71 7.45 -14.60 5.39
C PRO A 71 7.01 -14.57 3.92
N LEU A 72 6.28 -15.61 3.50
CA LEU A 72 5.64 -15.71 2.19
C LEU A 72 4.14 -16.07 2.35
N PRO A 73 3.30 -15.83 1.32
CA PRO A 73 1.89 -16.23 1.37
C PRO A 73 1.74 -17.71 1.76
N GLY A 74 1.00 -17.97 2.84
CA GLY A 74 0.73 -19.32 3.35
C GLY A 74 1.83 -19.93 4.24
N ASN A 75 2.98 -19.29 4.42
CA ASN A 75 4.02 -19.74 5.35
C ASN A 75 4.87 -18.57 5.87
N ASN A 76 4.79 -18.31 7.18
CA ASN A 76 5.50 -17.20 7.82
C ASN A 76 7.02 -17.38 7.88
N MET A 77 7.55 -18.58 7.61
CA MET A 77 8.98 -18.89 7.55
C MET A 77 9.25 -19.85 6.38
N ALA A 78 8.99 -19.36 5.16
CA ALA A 78 9.24 -20.13 3.96
C ALA A 78 10.72 -20.05 3.55
N PRO A 79 11.31 -21.14 3.03
CA PRO A 79 12.61 -21.07 2.41
C PRO A 79 12.58 -20.15 1.17
N CYS A 80 13.61 -19.33 0.99
CA CYS A 80 13.84 -18.48 -0.18
C CYS A 80 15.34 -18.52 -0.56
N LEU A 81 15.70 -18.04 -1.75
CA LEU A 81 17.02 -18.24 -2.35
C LEU A 81 18.12 -17.39 -1.70
#